data_AF-A0A3S0JL40-F1
#
_entry.id   AF-A0A3S0JL40-F1
#
_cell.length_a   1.000
_cell.length_b   1.000
_cell.length_c   1.000
_cell.angle_alpha   90.00
_cell.angle_beta   90.00
_cell.angle_gamma   90.00
#
_symmetry.space_group_name_H-M   'P 1'
#
loop_
_entity.id
_entity.type
_entity.pdbx_description
1 polymer ?
#
loop_
_entity_poly.entity_id
_entity_poly.type
_entity_poly.pdbx_seq_one_letter_code
_entity_poly.pdbx_strand_id
1 'polypeptide(L)'
;MIEFDPHQRIDLTGPWAGFSFLGDRLITPEGRELLPEDLAWLSLTACQAQEWRRMMEAARSAPSIDSSRNGRNRNAGIRHHPATVVNLRDVVSQRKQRSAVAMAGPDAEPPAAVLPVPGPKRRQRV
;
A
#
# COMPACT_ATOMS: atom_id res chain seq x y z
N MET A 1 3.36 -45.84 -0.18
CA MET A 1 3.20 -44.94 0.98
C MET A 1 4.59 -44.36 1.21
N ILE A 2 4.81 -43.08 0.88
CA ILE A 2 6.11 -42.44 1.03
C ILE A 2 6.22 -42.07 2.51
N GLU A 3 7.12 -42.73 3.23
CA GLU A 3 7.42 -42.46 4.63
C GLU A 3 8.15 -41.11 4.67
N PHE A 4 7.43 -40.05 5.03
CA PHE A 4 8.00 -38.72 5.22
C PHE A 4 8.74 -38.75 6.55
N ASP A 5 10.07 -38.83 6.51
CA ASP A 5 10.90 -38.70 7.70
C ASP A 5 10.84 -37.23 8.17
N PRO A 6 10.17 -36.92 9.29
CA PRO A 6 10.05 -35.55 9.80
C PRO A 6 11.39 -34.95 10.22
N HIS A 7 12.45 -35.76 10.26
CA HIS A 7 13.81 -35.33 10.58
C HIS A 7 14.71 -35.19 9.33
N GLN A 8 14.15 -35.34 8.13
CA GLN A 8 14.93 -35.14 6.92
C GLN A 8 15.35 -33.67 6.80
N ARG A 9 16.66 -33.44 6.92
CA ARG A 9 17.27 -32.13 6.71
C ARG A 9 17.64 -31.96 5.24
N ILE A 10 17.28 -30.82 4.66
CA ILE A 10 17.60 -30.43 3.29
C ILE A 10 18.37 -29.12 3.33
N ASP A 11 19.67 -29.17 3.06
CA ASP A 11 20.50 -27.97 3.02
C ASP A 11 20.29 -27.19 1.72
N LEU A 12 20.14 -25.86 1.84
CA LEU A 12 19.99 -24.95 0.72
C LEU A 12 21.36 -24.52 0.19
N THR A 13 21.42 -24.24 -1.12
CA THR A 13 22.67 -23.89 -1.82
C THR A 13 22.62 -22.50 -2.45
N GLY A 14 23.77 -22.01 -2.93
CA GLY A 14 23.87 -20.70 -3.59
C GLY A 14 23.69 -19.54 -2.61
N PRO A 15 22.91 -18.48 -2.95
CA PRO A 15 22.63 -17.37 -2.05
C PRO A 15 21.96 -17.77 -0.72
N TRP A 16 21.42 -18.99 -0.65
CA TRP A 16 20.78 -19.56 0.52
C TRP A 16 21.71 -20.51 1.30
N ALA A 17 23.01 -20.52 0.98
CA ALA A 17 23.98 -21.37 1.68
C ALA A 17 23.95 -21.11 3.20
N GLY A 18 23.93 -22.21 3.96
CA GLY A 18 23.83 -22.19 5.42
C GLY A 18 22.40 -22.19 5.97
N PHE A 19 21.40 -21.95 5.13
CA PHE A 19 20.01 -22.25 5.48
C PHE A 19 19.69 -23.71 5.18
N SER A 20 18.77 -24.31 5.92
CA SER A 20 18.31 -25.67 5.67
C SER A 20 16.87 -25.86 6.09
N PHE A 21 16.11 -26.74 5.42
CA PHE A 21 14.80 -27.17 5.90
C PHE A 21 14.94 -28.40 6.78
N LEU A 22 14.21 -28.44 7.89
CA LEU A 22 14.01 -29.62 8.72
C LEU A 22 12.50 -29.82 8.86
N GLY A 23 11.95 -30.79 8.11
CA GLY A 23 10.51 -30.92 7.97
C GLY A 23 9.89 -29.64 7.37
N ASP A 24 9.02 -28.98 8.14
CA ASP A 24 8.32 -27.73 7.77
C ASP A 24 9.03 -26.45 8.26
N ARG A 25 10.17 -26.58 8.94
CA ARG A 25 10.90 -25.47 9.57
C ARG A 25 12.07 -25.05 8.71
N LEU A 26 12.31 -23.75 8.64
CA LEU A 26 13.53 -23.20 8.05
C LEU A 26 14.55 -22.93 9.15
N ILE A 27 15.70 -23.57 9.06
CA ILE A 27 16.85 -23.35 9.93
C ILE A 27 17.76 -22.30 9.29
N THR A 28 18.10 -21.26 10.05
CA THR A 28 19.04 -20.21 9.62
C THR A 28 20.49 -20.67 9.83
N PRO A 29 21.48 -20.05 9.16
CA PRO A 29 22.90 -20.38 9.37
C PRO A 29 23.38 -20.19 10.82
N GLU A 30 22.72 -19.33 11.59
CA GLU A 30 22.97 -19.15 13.02
C GLU A 30 22.35 -20.26 13.89
N GLY A 31 21.67 -21.24 13.27
CA GLY A 31 21.00 -22.34 13.94
C GLY A 31 19.63 -22.00 14.52
N ARG A 32 19.00 -20.88 14.11
CA ARG A 32 17.65 -20.53 14.58
C ARG A 32 16.61 -21.27 13.75
N GLU A 33 15.60 -21.81 14.41
CA GLU A 33 14.44 -22.38 13.74
C GLU A 33 13.39 -21.30 13.50
N LEU A 34 12.95 -21.17 12.25
CA LEU A 34 11.79 -20.40 11.85
C LEU A 34 10.65 -21.36 11.59
N LEU A 35 9.55 -21.14 12.30
CA LEU A 35 8.33 -21.93 12.16
C LEU A 35 7.58 -21.53 10.88
N PRO A 36 6.66 -22.38 10.40
CA PRO A 36 5.79 -22.02 9.27
C PRO A 36 5.05 -20.70 9.46
N GLU A 37 4.64 -20.37 10.68
CA GLU A 37 3.95 -19.13 11.02
C GLU A 37 4.86 -17.90 10.85
N ASP A 38 6.13 -18.02 11.23
CA ASP A 38 7.12 -16.95 11.05
C ASP A 38 7.35 -16.70 9.56
N LEU A 39 7.46 -17.77 8.78
CA LEU A 39 7.61 -17.69 7.32
C LEU A 39 6.38 -17.08 6.65
N ALA A 40 5.17 -17.40 7.13
CA ALA A 40 3.94 -16.79 6.65
C ALA A 40 3.97 -15.27 6.89
N TRP A 41 4.38 -14.83 8.08
CA TRP A 41 4.48 -13.40 8.40
C TRP A 41 5.57 -12.68 7.60
N LEU A 42 6.74 -13.31 7.43
CA LEU A 42 7.84 -12.77 6.62
C LEU A 42 7.43 -12.66 5.15
N SER A 43 6.75 -13.67 4.60
CA SER A 43 6.29 -13.66 3.21
C SER A 43 5.26 -12.55 2.96
N LEU A 44 4.33 -12.33 3.90
CA LEU A 44 3.36 -11.24 3.82
C LEU A 44 4.06 -9.87 3.80
N THR A 45 5.03 -9.68 4.69
CA THR A 45 5.79 -8.42 4.79
C THR A 45 6.61 -8.17 3.52
N ALA A 46 7.27 -9.22 3.00
CA ALA A 46 8.01 -9.14 1.74
C ALA A 46 7.09 -8.81 0.55
N CYS A 47 5.92 -9.44 0.46
CA CYS A 47 4.92 -9.14 -0.58
C CYS A 47 4.47 -7.67 -0.51
N GLN A 48 4.19 -7.14 0.69
CA GLN A 48 3.79 -5.75 0.85
C GLN A 48 4.89 -4.77 0.41
N ALA A 49 6.14 -5.05 0.76
CA ALA A 49 7.29 -4.25 0.31
C ALA A 49 7.47 -4.29 -1.22
N GLN A 50 7.22 -5.46 -1.84
CA GLN A 50 7.28 -5.60 -3.30
C GLN A 50 6.18 -4.80 -4.00
N GLU A 51 4.95 -4.83 -3.48
CA GLU A 51 3.85 -4.01 -4.01
C GLU A 51 4.16 -2.52 -3.90
N TRP A 52 4.73 -2.09 -2.78
CA TRP A 52 5.20 -0.71 -2.64
C TRP A 52 6.24 -0.35 -3.71
N ARG A 53 7.24 -1.21 -3.92
CA ARG A 53 8.26 -0.99 -4.96
C ARG A 53 7.63 -0.93 -6.36
N ARG A 54 6.65 -1.77 -6.68
CA ARG A 54 5.91 -1.73 -7.95
C ARG A 54 5.16 -0.41 -8.14
N MET A 55 4.51 0.09 -7.09
CA MET A 55 3.83 1.40 -7.12
C MET A 55 4.82 2.56 -7.33
N MET A 56 5.96 2.53 -6.63
CA MET A 56 7.00 3.56 -6.78
C MET A 56 7.63 3.51 -8.17
N GLU A 57 7.87 2.32 -8.72
CA GLU A 57 8.38 2.16 -10.08
C GLU A 57 7.39 2.74 -11.10
N ALA A 58 6.10 2.38 -10.99
CA ALA A 58 5.06 2.93 -11.87
C ALA A 58 4.95 4.46 -11.78
N ALA A 59 5.14 5.04 -10.58
CA ALA A 59 5.17 6.48 -10.40
C ALA A 59 6.39 7.13 -11.06
N ARG A 60 7.57 6.48 -11.04
CA ARG A 60 8.78 6.94 -11.74
C ARG A 60 8.65 6.83 -13.26
N SER A 61 7.98 5.79 -13.75
CA SER A 61 7.78 5.58 -15.19
C SER A 61 6.62 6.40 -15.79
N ALA A 62 5.85 7.13 -14.97
CA ALA A 62 4.75 7.95 -15.46
C ALA A 62 5.30 9.15 -16.27
N PRO A 63 4.92 9.31 -17.55
CA PRO A 63 5.37 10.45 -18.35
C PRO A 63 4.85 11.75 -17.72
N SER A 64 5.71 12.77 -17.63
CA SER A 64 5.31 14.10 -17.15
C SER A 64 4.15 14.60 -18.01
N ILE A 65 3.02 14.94 -17.37
CA ILE A 65 1.77 15.42 -18.00
C ILE A 65 1.96 16.74 -18.80
N ASP A 66 3.17 17.29 -18.85
CA ASP A 66 3.41 18.66 -19.29
C ASP A 66 3.68 18.85 -20.80
N SER A 67 3.53 17.82 -21.63
CA SER A 67 3.81 17.95 -23.08
C SER A 67 2.60 17.86 -24.02
N SER A 68 1.35 17.85 -23.52
CA SER A 68 0.18 17.86 -24.44
C SER A 68 -1.05 18.66 -24.00
N ARG A 69 -1.04 19.38 -22.87
CA ARG A 69 -2.25 20.05 -22.36
C ARG A 69 -2.58 21.40 -23.01
N ASN A 70 -1.90 21.79 -24.09
CA ASN A 70 -2.25 22.98 -24.86
C ASN A 70 -3.23 22.64 -25.99
N GLY A 71 -4.50 22.44 -25.64
CA GLY A 71 -5.57 22.39 -26.63
C GLY A 71 -6.66 21.37 -26.33
N ARG A 72 -7.61 21.74 -25.47
CA ARG A 72 -9.03 21.31 -25.51
C ARG A 72 -9.75 21.86 -24.28
N ASN A 73 -10.00 23.16 -24.29
CA ASN A 73 -11.08 23.74 -23.49
C ASN A 73 -12.16 24.21 -24.46
N ARG A 74 -13.09 23.31 -24.80
CA ARG A 74 -14.40 23.69 -25.34
C ARG A 74 -15.46 22.73 -24.78
N ASN A 75 -16.47 23.36 -24.18
CA ASN A 75 -17.82 22.87 -23.91
C ASN A 75 -18.04 22.14 -22.58
N ALA A 76 -18.35 22.95 -21.56
CA ALA A 76 -19.06 22.55 -20.36
C ALA A 76 -20.54 22.28 -20.72
N GLY A 77 -20.92 21.01 -20.73
CA GLY A 77 -22.31 20.54 -20.74
C GLY A 77 -22.51 19.61 -19.55
N ILE A 78 -23.64 19.76 -18.87
CA ILE A 78 -24.05 19.03 -17.65
C ILE A 78 -23.87 17.51 -17.87
N ARG A 79 -22.98 16.87 -17.09
CA ARG A 79 -22.65 15.45 -17.23
C ARG A 79 -23.44 14.63 -16.21
N HIS A 80 -24.39 13.82 -16.66
CA HIS A 80 -24.84 12.66 -15.87
C HIS A 80 -23.64 11.72 -15.67
N HIS A 81 -23.36 11.32 -14.42
CA HIS A 81 -22.23 10.44 -14.11
C HIS A 81 -22.72 8.99 -14.05
N PRO A 82 -22.45 8.14 -15.07
CA PRO A 82 -22.70 6.71 -14.94
C PRO A 82 -21.80 6.14 -13.84
N ALA A 83 -22.29 5.14 -13.10
CA ALA A 83 -21.49 4.42 -12.11
C ALA A 83 -20.25 3.83 -12.80
N THR A 84 -19.12 4.48 -12.60
CA THR A 84 -17.85 4.15 -13.27
C THR A 84 -17.00 3.37 -12.28
N VAL A 85 -16.48 2.21 -12.69
CA VAL A 85 -15.54 1.44 -11.87
C VAL A 85 -14.27 2.28 -11.73
N VAL A 86 -13.98 2.71 -10.50
CA VAL A 86 -12.80 3.54 -10.23
C VAL A 86 -11.72 2.69 -9.57
N ASN A 87 -10.49 2.81 -10.05
CA ASN A 87 -9.34 2.23 -9.39
C ASN A 87 -9.03 3.02 -8.10
N LEU A 88 -8.99 2.33 -6.97
CA LEU A 88 -8.77 2.95 -5.65
C LEU A 88 -7.46 3.75 -5.59
N ARG A 89 -6.44 3.36 -6.35
CA ARG A 89 -5.17 4.09 -6.43
C ARG A 89 -5.37 5.53 -6.95
N ASP A 90 -6.26 5.69 -7.94
CA ASP A 90 -6.49 6.96 -8.62
C ASP A 90 -7.30 7.89 -7.69
N VAL A 91 -8.27 7.34 -6.96
CA VAL A 91 -9.06 8.06 -5.94
C VAL A 91 -8.18 8.61 -4.82
N VAL A 92 -7.29 7.77 -4.28
CA VAL A 92 -6.38 8.17 -3.19
C VAL A 92 -5.40 9.24 -3.67
N SER A 93 -4.88 9.10 -4.89
CA SER A 93 -3.96 10.07 -5.49
C SER A 93 -4.62 11.43 -5.71
N GLN A 94 -5.85 11.44 -6.23
CA GLN A 94 -6.61 12.67 -6.45
C GLN A 94 -6.95 13.40 -5.14
N ARG A 95 -7.22 12.66 -4.06
CA ARG A 95 -7.47 13.26 -2.73
C ARG A 95 -6.22 13.93 -2.14
N LYS A 96 -5.04 13.35 -2.34
CA LYS A 96 -3.76 13.95 -1.94
C LYS A 96 -3.48 15.25 -2.71
N GLN A 97 -3.76 15.28 -4.01
CA GLN A 97 -3.62 16.50 -4.82
C GLN A 97 -4.53 17.63 -4.32
N ARG A 98 -5.80 17.33 -3.99
CA ARG A 98 -6.77 18.33 -3.53
C ARG A 98 -6.51 18.84 -2.11
N SER A 99 -5.87 18.04 -1.26
CA SER A 99 -5.49 18.45 0.10
C SER A 99 -4.20 19.29 0.12
N ALA A 100 -3.35 19.17 -0.89
CA ALA A 100 -2.20 20.07 -1.07
C ALA A 100 -2.58 21.48 -1.57
N VAL A 101 -3.75 21.63 -2.22
CA VAL A 101 -4.28 22.93 -2.70
C VAL A 101 -5.10 23.63 -1.60
N ALA A 102 -4.52 23.73 -0.40
CA ALA A 102 -4.94 24.67 0.63
C ALA A 102 -3.75 25.59 0.95
N MET A 103 -3.18 26.20 -0.08
CA MET A 103 -2.24 27.30 0.11
C MET A 103 -3.08 28.56 0.31
N ALA A 104 -3.27 28.91 1.57
CA ALA A 104 -3.64 30.25 1.99
C ALA A 104 -2.77 31.26 1.23
N GLY A 105 -3.41 32.21 0.54
CA GLY A 105 -2.70 33.33 -0.06
C GLY A 105 -1.91 34.09 1.03
N PRO A 106 -0.84 34.80 0.67
CA PRO A 106 0.09 35.42 1.62
C PRO A 106 -0.53 36.48 2.55
N ASP A 107 -1.83 36.77 2.41
CA ASP A 107 -2.58 37.77 3.16
C ASP A 107 -3.85 37.20 3.84
N ALA A 108 -3.95 35.88 3.96
CA ALA A 108 -5.07 35.25 4.67
C ALA A 108 -4.78 35.21 6.19
N GLU A 109 -5.54 36.01 6.95
CA GLU A 109 -5.56 35.97 8.41
C GLU A 109 -5.78 34.53 8.91
N PRO A 110 -4.98 34.02 9.86
CA PRO A 110 -5.11 32.65 10.32
C PRO A 110 -6.51 32.40 10.87
N PRO A 111 -7.23 31.35 10.42
CA PRO A 111 -8.55 31.07 10.94
C PRO A 111 -8.45 30.81 12.44
N ALA A 112 -9.15 31.64 13.22
CA ALA A 112 -9.26 31.49 14.66
C ALA A 112 -9.58 30.02 14.98
N ALA A 113 -8.78 29.42 15.86
CA ALA A 113 -8.95 28.04 16.29
C ALA A 113 -10.24 27.90 17.09
N VAL A 114 -11.37 27.74 16.39
CA VAL A 114 -12.64 27.37 17.00
C VAL A 114 -12.54 25.91 17.39
N LEU A 115 -12.57 25.63 18.69
CA LEU A 115 -12.65 24.28 19.22
C LEU A 115 -13.83 23.54 18.59
N PRO A 116 -13.65 22.28 18.13
CA PRO A 116 -14.75 21.52 17.56
C PRO A 116 -15.85 21.29 18.60
N VAL A 117 -17.05 21.81 18.31
CA VAL A 117 -18.25 21.59 19.13
C VAL A 117 -18.55 20.08 19.15
N PRO A 118 -18.70 19.46 20.33
CA PRO A 118 -19.04 18.05 20.43
C PRO A 118 -20.35 17.73 19.69
N GLY A 119 -20.28 16.78 18.75
CA GLY A 119 -21.45 16.34 18.00
C GLY A 119 -22.53 15.67 18.87
N PRO A 120 -23.78 15.63 18.40
CA PRO A 120 -24.90 15.11 19.17
C PRO A 120 -24.72 13.64 19.56
N LYS A 121 -24.91 13.34 20.85
CA LYS A 121 -24.77 11.99 21.43
C LYS A 121 -25.76 11.00 20.82
N ARG A 122 -25.27 9.81 20.48
CA ARG A 122 -26.03 8.70 19.89
C ARG A 122 -27.04 8.17 20.93
N ARG A 123 -28.32 8.07 20.54
CA ARG A 123 -29.39 7.49 21.39
C ARG A 123 -29.12 6.01 21.66
N GLN A 124 -29.01 5.63 22.93
CA GLN A 124 -29.09 4.22 23.35
C GLN A 124 -30.53 3.73 23.18
N ARG A 125 -30.69 2.57 22.57
CA ARG A 125 -31.97 1.83 22.57
C ARG A 125 -31.99 0.96 23.82
N VAL A 126 -33.09 1.04 24.56
CA VAL A 126 -33.47 0.13 25.66
C VAL A 126 -34.08 -1.12 25.04
#